data_AF-A0A645JM17-F1
#
_entry.id   AF-A0A645JM17-F1
#
_cell.length_a   1.000
_cell.length_b   1.000
_cell.length_c   1.000
_cell.angle_alpha   90.00
_cell.angle_beta   90.00
_cell.angle_gamma   90.00
#
_symmetry.space_group_name_H-M   'P 1'
#
loop_
_entity.id
_entity.type
_entity.pdbx_description
1 polymer ?
#
loop_
_entity_poly.entity_id
_entity_poly.type
_entity_poly.pdbx_seq_one_letter_code
_entity_poly.pdbx_strand_id
1 'polypeptide(L)'
;MVVKIIIVTSLGVTVYIENNSIIDTINYKPDDLKIIFDRNPKAELLLDIAHIDSYEHLKEIINIKYPKCLHIADKHFSAKHEHLPIGEGDLDFELIFSQHLSNLEGRIILEVIGDNAVITNSKDKILKAILSAK
;
A
#
# COMPACT_ATOMS: atom_id res chain seq x y z
N MET A 1 -19.50 13.38 -7.94
CA MET A 1 -19.18 11.98 -8.31
C MET A 1 -19.83 11.05 -7.30
N VAL A 2 -20.70 10.14 -7.73
CA VAL A 2 -21.38 9.18 -6.84
C VAL A 2 -20.71 7.82 -7.05
N VAL A 3 -19.80 7.46 -6.16
CA VAL A 3 -19.20 6.11 -6.14
C VAL A 3 -20.25 5.16 -5.54
N LYS A 4 -20.78 4.26 -6.37
CA LYS A 4 -21.66 3.17 -5.90
C LYS A 4 -20.77 2.02 -5.43
N ILE A 5 -20.68 1.85 -4.11
CA ILE A 5 -19.94 0.75 -3.49
C ILE A 5 -20.91 -0.44 -3.34
N ILE A 6 -20.54 -1.59 -3.89
CA ILE A 6 -21.27 -2.84 -3.69
C ILE A 6 -20.76 -3.45 -2.38
N ILE A 7 -21.64 -3.53 -1.38
CA ILE A 7 -21.33 -4.12 -0.07
C ILE A 7 -21.52 -5.65 -0.18
N VAL A 8 -20.42 -6.40 -0.28
CA VAL A 8 -20.42 -7.87 -0.29
C VAL A 8 -20.23 -8.41 1.15
N THR A 9 -21.15 -8.09 2.07
CA THR A 9 -21.00 -8.50 3.48
C THR A 9 -21.57 -9.89 3.80
N SER A 10 -22.31 -10.51 2.89
CA SER A 10 -23.01 -11.79 3.15
C SER A 10 -22.17 -13.05 2.90
N LEU A 11 -20.95 -12.92 2.35
CA LEU A 11 -20.15 -14.08 1.90
C LEU A 11 -18.93 -14.39 2.79
N GLY A 12 -18.77 -13.73 3.94
CA GLY A 12 -17.57 -13.90 4.77
C GLY A 12 -16.29 -13.38 4.09
N VAL A 13 -16.43 -12.52 3.08
CA VAL A 13 -15.32 -11.89 2.36
C VAL A 13 -15.00 -10.55 3.00
N THR A 14 -13.71 -10.27 3.17
CA THR A 14 -13.23 -8.93 3.55
C THR A 14 -12.95 -8.13 2.29
N VAL A 15 -13.57 -6.96 2.17
CA VAL A 15 -13.28 -6.03 1.08
C VAL A 15 -12.13 -5.14 1.52
N TYR A 16 -11.10 -5.09 0.69
CA TYR A 16 -10.01 -4.14 0.84
C TYR A 16 -10.18 -3.01 -0.17
N ILE A 17 -9.98 -1.78 0.30
CA ILE A 17 -9.96 -0.57 -0.53
C ILE A 17 -8.50 -0.15 -0.67
N GLU A 18 -8.06 0.01 -1.90
CA GLU A 18 -6.70 0.43 -2.23
C GLU A 18 -6.60 1.96 -2.33
N ASN A 19 -5.47 2.53 -1.86
CA ASN A 19 -5.09 3.88 -2.22
C ASN A 19 -4.49 3.88 -3.63
N ASN A 20 -5.00 4.74 -4.51
CA ASN A 20 -4.48 4.83 -5.87
C ASN A 20 -3.35 5.85 -5.97
N SER A 21 -2.61 5.82 -7.08
CA SER A 21 -1.63 6.84 -7.42
C SER A 21 -2.29 8.10 -8.01
N ILE A 22 -1.50 9.17 -8.19
CA ILE A 22 -1.99 10.47 -8.68
C ILE A 22 -2.66 10.41 -10.06
N ILE A 23 -2.39 9.38 -10.87
CA ILE A 23 -3.04 9.21 -12.18
C ILE A 23 -4.50 8.79 -12.05
N ASP A 24 -4.84 8.08 -10.97
CA ASP A 24 -6.18 7.57 -10.68
C ASP A 24 -6.73 8.28 -9.45
N THR A 25 -7.44 9.39 -9.68
CA THR A 25 -7.83 10.31 -8.59
C THR A 25 -8.81 9.72 -7.57
N ILE A 26 -9.39 8.55 -7.82
CA ILE A 26 -10.29 7.88 -6.87
C ILE A 26 -9.43 7.25 -5.77
N ASN A 27 -9.67 7.56 -4.49
CA ASN A 27 -8.89 7.02 -3.35
C ASN A 27 -7.42 7.44 -3.30
N TYR A 28 -7.02 8.39 -4.14
CA TYR A 28 -5.66 8.93 -4.12
C TYR A 28 -5.47 9.88 -2.93
N LYS A 29 -6.42 10.79 -2.67
CA LYS A 29 -6.29 11.74 -1.55
C LYS A 29 -6.69 11.08 -0.23
N PRO A 30 -5.99 11.37 0.88
CA PRO A 30 -6.38 10.92 2.22
C PRO A 30 -7.84 11.26 2.58
N ASP A 31 -8.34 12.43 2.18
CA ASP A 31 -9.73 12.84 2.40
C ASP A 31 -10.74 11.93 1.67
N ASP A 32 -10.41 11.44 0.48
CA ASP A 32 -11.28 10.53 -0.27
C ASP A 32 -11.36 9.17 0.43
N LEU A 33 -10.20 8.66 0.90
CA LEU A 33 -10.13 7.44 1.72
C LEU A 33 -10.93 7.59 3.01
N LYS A 34 -10.82 8.75 3.67
CA LYS A 34 -11.57 9.03 4.90
C LYS A 34 -13.08 8.93 4.67
N ILE A 35 -13.60 9.55 3.61
CA ILE A 35 -15.02 9.48 3.26
C ILE A 35 -15.46 8.03 3.05
N ILE A 36 -14.62 7.21 2.40
CA ILE A 36 -14.94 5.81 2.11
C ILE A 36 -14.95 4.98 3.39
N PHE A 37 -13.94 5.07 4.24
CA PHE A 37 -13.88 4.27 5.47
C PHE A 37 -14.90 4.72 6.51
N ASP A 38 -15.22 6.02 6.60
CA ASP A 38 -16.30 6.52 7.46
C ASP A 38 -17.66 5.93 7.04
N ARG A 39 -17.90 5.75 5.73
CA ARG A 39 -19.14 5.17 5.18
C ARG A 39 -19.13 3.64 5.16
N ASN A 40 -17.96 3.01 5.17
CA ASN A 40 -17.77 1.57 5.04
C ASN A 40 -16.78 1.06 6.11
N PRO A 41 -17.14 1.14 7.41
CA PRO A 41 -16.20 0.86 8.50
C PRO A 41 -15.68 -0.59 8.52
N LYS A 42 -16.39 -1.52 7.86
CA LYS A 42 -16.00 -2.93 7.71
C LYS A 42 -14.97 -3.18 6.59
N ALA A 43 -14.79 -2.23 5.67
CA ALA A 43 -13.78 -2.36 4.64
C ALA A 43 -12.40 -2.10 5.26
N GLU A 44 -11.38 -2.82 4.80
CA GLU A 44 -10.00 -2.68 5.27
C GLU A 44 -9.15 -1.91 4.26
N LEU A 45 -8.04 -1.31 4.70
CA LEU A 45 -7.08 -0.68 3.79
C LEU A 45 -6.15 -1.74 3.21
N LEU A 46 -6.10 -1.79 1.88
CA LEU A 46 -4.96 -2.32 1.14
C LEU A 46 -4.06 -1.13 0.83
N LEU A 47 -2.93 -1.03 1.51
CA LEU A 47 -2.00 0.07 1.27
C LEU A 47 -1.05 -0.34 0.15
N ASP A 48 -1.16 0.32 -1.00
CA ASP A 48 -0.15 0.28 -2.04
C ASP A 48 0.92 1.32 -1.74
N ILE A 49 2.13 0.83 -1.49
CA ILE A 49 3.29 1.67 -1.12
C ILE A 49 3.84 2.41 -2.35
N ALA A 50 3.79 1.83 -3.55
CA ALA A 50 4.26 2.48 -4.77
C ALA A 50 3.34 3.64 -5.20
N HIS A 51 2.11 3.70 -4.69
CA HIS A 51 1.18 4.78 -4.99
C HIS A 51 1.42 6.08 -4.23
N ILE A 52 2.28 6.10 -3.20
CA ILE A 52 2.57 7.31 -2.44
C ILE A 52 3.41 8.31 -3.25
N ASP A 53 3.30 9.59 -2.89
CA ASP A 53 4.16 10.66 -3.45
C ASP A 53 5.28 11.07 -2.50
N SER A 54 5.14 10.75 -1.22
CA SER A 54 6.11 11.05 -0.17
C SER A 54 5.80 10.25 1.09
N TYR A 55 6.73 10.22 2.05
CA TYR A 55 6.49 9.65 3.37
C TYR A 55 5.44 10.42 4.17
N GLU A 56 5.22 11.71 3.88
CA GLU A 56 4.12 12.44 4.52
C GLU A 56 2.77 11.97 3.99
N HIS A 57 2.65 11.78 2.67
CA HIS A 57 1.46 11.20 2.07
C HIS A 57 1.17 9.79 2.63
N LEU A 58 2.21 8.96 2.80
CA LEU A 58 2.09 7.65 3.47
C LEU A 58 1.50 7.77 4.89
N LYS A 59 2.03 8.68 5.73
CA LYS A 59 1.51 8.89 7.09
C LYS A 59 0.07 9.36 7.09
N GLU A 60 -0.28 10.28 6.19
CA GLU A 60 -1.65 10.78 6.06
C GLU A 60 -2.62 9.63 5.76
N ILE A 61 -2.27 8.72 4.83
CA ILE A 61 -3.07 7.53 4.52
C ILE A 61 -3.20 6.61 5.75
N ILE A 62 -2.09 6.28 6.42
CA ILE A 62 -2.08 5.38 7.59
C ILE A 62 -2.92 5.97 8.74
N ASN A 63 -2.90 7.29 8.92
CA ASN A 63 -3.70 7.98 9.94
C ASN A 63 -5.21 7.88 9.69
N ILE A 64 -5.64 7.69 8.43
CA ILE A 64 -7.05 7.42 8.13
C ILE A 64 -7.42 6.00 8.54
N LYS A 65 -6.61 5.02 8.15
CA LYS A 65 -6.80 3.62 8.52
C LYS A 65 -5.49 2.86 8.46
N TYR A 66 -5.11 2.21 9.56
CA TYR A 66 -3.92 1.37 9.56
C TYR A 66 -4.13 0.12 8.68
N PRO A 67 -3.21 -0.21 7.76
CA PRO A 67 -3.42 -1.30 6.80
C PRO A 67 -3.29 -2.69 7.44
N LYS A 68 -3.95 -3.66 6.81
CA LYS A 68 -3.81 -5.10 7.10
C LYS A 68 -3.34 -5.91 5.89
N CYS A 69 -3.24 -5.27 4.74
CA CYS A 69 -2.72 -5.83 3.52
C CYS A 69 -1.91 -4.75 2.81
N LEU A 70 -0.78 -5.13 2.23
CA LEU A 70 0.06 -4.25 1.43
C LEU A 70 0.17 -4.76 -0.01
N HIS A 71 0.17 -3.83 -0.96
CA HIS A 71 0.84 -4.00 -2.23
C HIS A 71 2.22 -3.33 -2.14
N ILE A 72 3.23 -4.04 -2.64
CA ILE A 72 4.61 -3.57 -2.61
C ILE A 72 5.25 -3.74 -3.99
N ALA A 73 5.63 -2.61 -4.55
CA ALA A 73 6.62 -2.45 -5.58
C ALA A 73 7.50 -1.25 -5.21
N ASP A 74 8.66 -1.13 -5.84
CA ASP A 74 9.49 0.07 -5.71
C ASP A 74 9.10 1.11 -6.76
N LYS A 75 9.51 2.36 -6.54
CA LYS A 75 9.18 3.48 -7.42
C LYS A 75 10.16 4.63 -7.19
N HIS A 76 10.43 5.38 -8.24
CA HIS A 76 11.02 6.71 -8.08
C HIS A 76 9.97 7.75 -7.69
N PHE A 77 10.24 8.59 -6.68
CA PHE A 77 9.30 9.66 -6.28
C PHE A 77 9.04 10.68 -7.40
N SER A 78 9.95 10.78 -8.36
CA SER A 78 9.79 11.61 -9.56
C SER A 78 8.80 11.05 -10.59
N ALA A 79 8.50 9.75 -10.53
CA ALA A 79 7.51 9.10 -11.39
C ALA A 79 6.10 9.26 -10.79
N LYS A 80 5.08 9.32 -11.64
CA LYS A 80 3.68 9.38 -11.15
C LYS A 80 3.16 8.03 -10.68
N HIS A 81 3.57 6.96 -11.35
CA HIS A 81 3.20 5.58 -11.07
C HIS A 81 4.20 4.67 -11.76
N GLU A 82 4.74 3.71 -11.02
CA GLU A 82 5.80 2.81 -11.47
C GLU A 82 5.80 1.59 -10.54
N HIS A 83 6.09 0.41 -11.07
CA HIS A 83 6.16 -0.85 -10.34
C HIS A 83 7.50 -1.51 -10.59
N LEU A 84 8.53 -1.05 -9.89
CA LEU A 84 9.90 -1.55 -10.02
C LEU A 84 10.18 -2.74 -9.08
N PRO A 85 11.17 -3.57 -9.42
CA PRO A 85 11.81 -4.45 -8.46
C PRO A 85 12.32 -3.71 -7.22
N ILE A 86 12.29 -4.39 -6.08
CA ILE A 86 12.67 -3.78 -4.81
C ILE A 86 14.14 -3.40 -4.79
N GLY A 87 14.45 -2.16 -4.42
CA GLY A 87 15.78 -1.58 -4.40
C GLY A 87 16.23 -0.97 -5.73
N GLU A 88 15.31 -0.77 -6.68
CA GLU A 88 15.57 -0.06 -7.94
C GLU A 88 14.95 1.34 -7.96
N GLY A 89 14.16 1.71 -6.95
CA GLY A 89 13.57 3.04 -6.78
C GLY A 89 14.07 3.76 -5.54
N ASP A 90 13.26 4.73 -5.09
CA ASP A 90 13.60 5.65 -4.00
C ASP A 90 12.99 5.24 -2.64
N LEU A 91 12.17 4.17 -2.60
CA LEU A 91 11.46 3.79 -1.39
C LEU A 91 12.38 3.07 -0.40
N ASP A 92 12.65 3.71 0.72
CA ASP A 92 13.29 3.09 1.88
C ASP A 92 12.32 2.18 2.66
N PHE A 93 12.36 0.88 2.37
CA PHE A 93 11.53 -0.11 3.05
C PHE A 93 11.94 -0.36 4.50
N GLU A 94 13.21 -0.16 4.88
CA GLU A 94 13.62 -0.29 6.29
C GLU A 94 12.97 0.81 7.12
N LEU A 95 12.96 2.05 6.62
CA LEU A 95 12.24 3.17 7.22
C LEU A 95 10.74 2.91 7.30
N ILE A 96 10.13 2.46 6.20
CA ILE A 96 8.68 2.20 6.13
C ILE A 96 8.27 1.18 7.19
N PHE A 97 8.98 0.04 7.28
CA PHE A 97 8.61 -0.99 8.25
C PHE A 97 8.99 -0.63 9.68
N SER A 98 10.08 0.10 9.93
CA SER A 98 10.49 0.46 11.30
C SER A 98 9.71 1.63 11.89
N GLN A 99 9.30 2.61 11.08
CA GLN A 99 8.68 3.85 11.59
C GLN A 99 7.20 4.00 11.26
N HIS A 100 6.74 3.48 10.11
CA HIS A 100 5.37 3.69 9.65
C HIS A 100 4.49 2.46 9.83
N LEU A 101 5.08 1.26 9.69
CA LEU A 101 4.36 -0.01 9.70
C LEU A 101 4.92 -1.01 10.73
N SER A 102 5.49 -0.53 11.84
CA SER A 102 6.19 -1.35 12.84
C SER A 102 5.34 -2.44 13.48
N ASN A 103 4.02 -2.24 13.52
CA ASN A 103 3.06 -3.16 14.12
C ASN A 103 2.18 -3.84 13.07
N LEU A 104 2.67 -3.94 11.82
CA LEU A 104 1.89 -4.57 10.76
C LEU A 104 1.71 -6.07 11.03
N GLU A 105 0.46 -6.44 11.30
CA GLU A 105 -0.01 -7.82 11.31
C GLU A 105 -0.92 -8.02 10.09
N GLY A 106 -0.37 -8.60 9.02
CA GLY A 106 -1.06 -8.59 7.74
C GLY A 106 -0.42 -9.41 6.64
N ARG A 107 -0.90 -9.19 5.43
CA ARG A 107 -0.38 -9.80 4.21
C ARG A 107 0.39 -8.78 3.39
N ILE A 108 1.40 -9.25 2.66
CA ILE A 108 2.17 -8.45 1.71
C ILE A 108 2.09 -9.16 0.38
N ILE A 109 1.70 -8.43 -0.66
CA ILE A 109 1.61 -8.88 -2.05
C ILE A 109 2.66 -8.09 -2.83
N LEU A 110 3.54 -8.79 -3.52
CA LEU A 110 4.55 -8.16 -4.36
C LEU A 110 3.96 -7.92 -5.75
N GLU A 111 4.04 -6.68 -6.22
CA GLU A 111 3.57 -6.27 -7.55
C GLU A 111 4.74 -5.89 -8.44
N VAL A 112 5.74 -6.77 -8.47
CA VAL A 112 6.98 -6.57 -9.22
C VAL A 112 6.87 -7.25 -10.58
N ILE A 113 7.20 -6.52 -11.64
CA ILE A 113 7.29 -7.07 -13.00
C ILE A 113 8.69 -7.67 -13.19
N GLY A 114 8.77 -8.95 -13.54
CA GLY A 114 10.04 -9.62 -13.81
C GLY A 114 9.91 -11.13 -13.87
N ASP A 115 11.05 -11.80 -14.03
CA ASP A 115 11.11 -13.25 -13.91
C ASP A 115 11.12 -13.71 -12.44
N ASN A 116 11.14 -15.03 -12.24
CA ASN A 116 11.16 -15.62 -10.89
C ASN A 116 12.36 -15.19 -10.05
N ALA A 117 13.52 -14.90 -10.66
CA ALA A 117 14.70 -14.48 -9.93
C ALA A 117 14.52 -13.05 -9.40
N VAL A 118 13.97 -12.15 -10.22
CA VAL A 118 13.63 -10.78 -9.83
C VAL A 118 12.60 -10.75 -8.71
N ILE A 119 11.53 -11.55 -8.83
CA ILE A 119 10.47 -11.66 -7.82
C ILE A 119 11.04 -12.22 -6.50
N THR A 120 11.87 -13.26 -6.57
CA THR A 120 12.48 -13.88 -5.38
C THR A 120 13.43 -12.91 -4.68
N ASN A 121 14.28 -12.22 -5.44
CA ASN A 121 15.19 -11.21 -4.89
C ASN A 121 14.42 -10.05 -4.22
N SER A 122 13.33 -9.60 -4.85
CA SER A 122 12.47 -8.56 -4.30
C SER A 122 11.84 -8.97 -2.97
N LYS A 123 11.32 -10.20 -2.91
CA LYS A 123 10.78 -10.81 -1.68
C LYS A 123 11.84 -10.85 -0.58
N ASP A 124 13.04 -11.30 -0.88
CA ASP A 124 14.12 -11.45 0.11
C ASP A 124 14.56 -10.09 0.67
N LYS A 125 14.59 -9.03 -0.16
CA LYS A 125 14.85 -7.66 0.29
C LYS A 125 13.78 -7.14 1.25
N ILE A 126 12.50 -7.38 0.96
CA ILE A 126 11.39 -7.00 1.85
C ILE A 126 11.45 -7.78 3.17
N LEU A 127 11.71 -9.09 3.12
CA LEU A 127 11.89 -9.90 4.34
C LEU A 127 13.03 -9.36 5.19
N LYS A 128 14.16 -9.00 4.57
CA LYS A 128 15.28 -8.38 5.29
C LYS A 128 14.86 -7.06 5.95
N ALA A 129 14.18 -6.16 5.22
CA ALA A 129 13.73 -4.89 5.76
C ALA A 129 12.81 -5.06 6.99
N ILE A 130 11.88 -6.02 6.93
CA ILE A 130 10.98 -6.36 8.04
C ILE A 130 11.75 -6.91 9.25
N LEU A 131 12.76 -7.76 9.02
CA LEU A 131 13.56 -8.35 10.10
C LEU A 131 14.48 -7.33 10.76
N SER A 132 15.01 -6.37 9.99
CA SER A 132 15.85 -5.28 10.51
C SER A 132 15.06 -4.22 11.28
N ALA A 133 13.74 -4.14 11.08
CA ALA A 133 12.84 -3.20 11.74
C ALA A 133 12.38 -3.66 13.15
N LYS A 134 12.71 -4.88 13.58
CA LYS A 134 12.36 -5.46 14.88
C LYS A 134 13.52 -5.36 15.87
#